data_AF-A0A1A8VFP1-F1
#
_entry.id   AF-A0A1A8VFP1-F1
#
_cell.length_a   1.000
_cell.length_b   1.000
_cell.length_c   1.000
_cell.angle_alpha   90.00
_cell.angle_beta   90.00
_cell.angle_gamma   90.00
#
_symmetry.space_group_name_H-M   'P 1'
#
loop_
_entity.id
_entity.type
_entity.pdbx_description
1 polymer ?
#
loop_
_entity_poly.entity_id
_entity_poly.type
_entity_poly.pdbx_seq_one_letter_code
_entity_poly.pdbx_strand_id
1 'polypeptide(L)'
;MSDAQKVRKILESLLSPAADVVRMLGVSSPSGTYITQLDSAFGVVEDGEELYAAFLSCNQNHGEKPSTFLNRLHGLLTRAISREGASAKYANER
;
A
#
# COMPACT_ATOMS: atom_id res chain seq x y z
N MET A 1 -10.80 5.21 20.53
CA MET A 1 -9.64 4.47 21.09
C MET A 1 -8.51 5.45 21.31
N SER A 2 -7.87 5.42 22.48
CA SER A 2 -6.64 6.19 22.72
C SER A 2 -5.46 5.60 21.96
N ASP A 3 -4.39 6.37 21.78
CA ASP A 3 -3.20 5.90 21.07
C ASP A 3 -2.53 4.72 21.81
N ALA A 4 -2.47 4.79 23.14
CA ALA A 4 -2.00 3.68 23.98
C ALA A 4 -2.83 2.39 23.77
N GLN A 5 -4.15 2.49 23.60
CA GLN A 5 -4.98 1.34 23.28
C GLN A 5 -4.68 0.78 21.89
N LYS A 6 -4.33 1.62 20.91
CA LYS A 6 -3.93 1.18 19.56
C LYS A 6 -2.58 0.48 19.60
N VAL A 7 -1.57 1.06 20.25
CA VAL A 7 -0.23 0.46 20.42
C VAL A 7 -0.33 -0.90 21.08
N ARG A 8 -1.12 -1.01 22.16
CA ARG A 8 -1.36 -2.29 22.84
C ARG A 8 -1.94 -3.34 21.89
N LYS A 9 -2.99 -3.00 21.14
CA LYS A 9 -3.59 -3.93 20.16
C LYS A 9 -2.62 -4.32 19.05
N ILE A 10 -1.80 -3.39 18.56
CA ILE A 10 -0.76 -3.69 17.57
C ILE A 10 0.19 -4.74 18.16
N LEU A 11 0.81 -4.46 19.31
CA LEU A 11 1.76 -5.37 19.95
C LEU A 11 1.17 -6.74 20.27
N GLU A 12 -0.07 -6.80 20.76
CA GLU A 12 -0.78 -8.07 21.05
C GLU A 12 -1.07 -8.90 19.79
N SER A 13 -1.09 -8.27 18.60
CA SER A 13 -1.37 -8.95 17.33
C SER A 13 -0.12 -9.47 16.61
N LEU A 14 1.08 -9.06 17.05
CA LEU A 14 2.32 -9.39 16.37
C LEU A 14 2.93 -10.68 16.91
N LEU A 15 3.37 -11.54 15.99
CA LEU A 15 4.26 -12.67 16.24
C LEU A 15 5.63 -12.38 15.62
N SER A 16 6.68 -13.12 16.01
CA SER A 16 7.95 -13.08 15.26
C SER A 16 7.73 -13.51 13.81
N PRO A 17 8.40 -12.86 12.82
CA PRO A 17 9.45 -11.84 12.96
C PRO A 17 8.92 -10.40 13.14
N ALA A 18 7.62 -10.16 12.98
CA ALA A 18 7.06 -8.80 12.99
C ALA A 18 7.15 -8.11 14.36
N ALA A 19 7.03 -8.87 15.46
CA ALA A 19 7.29 -8.37 16.80
C ALA A 19 8.75 -7.90 16.99
N ASP A 20 9.70 -8.53 16.28
CA ASP A 20 11.12 -8.22 16.39
C ASP A 20 11.48 -6.91 15.68
N VAL A 21 10.80 -6.63 14.56
CA VAL A 21 10.94 -5.39 13.77
C VAL A 21 10.61 -4.14 14.58
N VAL A 22 9.59 -4.20 15.44
CA VAL A 22 9.12 -3.06 16.23
C VAL A 22 9.66 -3.04 17.66
N ARG A 23 10.48 -4.03 18.05
CA ARG A 23 10.94 -4.24 19.44
C ARG A 23 11.73 -3.06 20.01
N MET A 24 12.41 -2.29 19.15
CA MET A 24 13.19 -1.11 19.57
C MET A 24 12.33 0.16 19.74
N LEU A 25 11.06 0.12 19.36
CA LEU A 25 10.16 1.26 19.54
C LEU A 25 9.76 1.38 21.02
N GLY A 26 9.75 2.61 21.53
CA GLY A 26 9.34 2.87 22.91
C GLY A 26 7.83 2.68 23.08
N VAL A 27 7.41 2.33 24.30
CA VAL A 27 5.98 2.24 24.67
C VAL A 27 5.23 3.58 24.55
N SER A 28 5.95 4.70 24.49
CA SER A 28 5.40 6.04 24.24
C SER A 28 5.38 6.44 22.76
N SER A 29 5.90 5.59 21.86
CA SER A 29 5.90 5.89 20.43
C SER A 29 4.46 5.90 19.89
N PRO A 30 4.11 6.88 19.02
CA PRO A 30 2.78 6.92 18.43
C PRO A 30 2.45 5.65 17.64
N SER A 31 1.19 5.20 17.67
CA SER A 31 0.75 4.00 16.94
C SER A 31 1.10 4.03 15.45
N GLY A 32 1.13 5.20 14.82
CA GLY A 32 1.56 5.36 13.43
C GLY A 32 3.00 4.91 13.16
N THR A 33 3.91 5.11 14.13
CA THR A 33 5.33 4.72 14.00
C THR A 33 5.49 3.21 13.88
N TYR A 34 4.68 2.45 14.63
CA TYR A 34 4.67 0.99 14.55
C TYR A 34 4.22 0.53 13.16
N ILE A 35 3.16 1.14 12.62
CA ILE A 35 2.65 0.81 11.28
C ILE A 35 3.68 1.15 10.20
N THR A 36 4.31 2.32 10.26
CA THR A 36 5.35 2.71 9.30
C THR A 36 6.54 1.74 9.33
N GLN A 37 6.99 1.32 10.51
CA GLN A 37 8.10 0.38 10.63
C GLN A 37 7.73 -1.01 10.08
N LEU A 38 6.51 -1.48 10.34
CA LEU A 38 6.00 -2.74 9.79
C LEU A 38 5.85 -2.68 8.27
N ASP A 39 5.32 -1.58 7.74
CA ASP A 39 5.18 -1.35 6.31
C ASP A 39 6.55 -1.27 5.62
N SER A 40 7.56 -0.67 6.26
CA SER A 40 8.93 -0.67 5.74
C SER A 40 9.57 -2.05 5.70
N ALA A 41 9.22 -2.96 6.61
CA ALA A 41 9.83 -4.28 6.71
C ALA A 41 9.08 -5.37 5.90
N PHE A 42 7.76 -5.24 5.79
CA PHE A 42 6.88 -6.27 5.22
C PHE A 42 5.97 -5.75 4.09
N GLY A 43 5.92 -4.44 3.90
CA GLY A 43 5.16 -3.85 2.81
C GLY A 43 5.72 -4.32 1.46
N VAL A 44 4.82 -4.54 0.50
CA VAL A 44 5.24 -4.84 -0.86
C VAL A 44 5.88 -3.57 -1.44
N VAL A 45 7.13 -3.67 -1.84
CA VAL A 45 7.80 -2.65 -2.66
C VAL A 45 7.30 -2.85 -4.08
N GLU A 46 6.13 -2.32 -4.35
CA GLU A 46 5.69 -2.17 -5.74
C GLU A 46 6.20 -0.84 -6.24
N ASP A 47 6.96 -0.90 -7.34
CA ASP A 47 7.44 0.29 -8.01
C ASP A 47 6.28 0.99 -8.72
N GLY A 48 6.21 2.32 -8.56
CA GLY A 48 5.13 3.12 -9.14
C GLY A 48 5.10 3.03 -10.67
N GLU A 49 6.26 3.05 -11.32
CA GLU A 49 6.37 2.98 -12.78
C GLU A 49 5.94 1.60 -13.29
N GLU A 50 6.31 0.53 -12.58
CA GLU A 50 5.84 -0.83 -12.89
C GLU A 50 4.31 -0.94 -12.78
N LEU A 51 3.71 -0.36 -11.72
CA LEU A 51 2.26 -0.31 -11.56
C LEU A 51 1.58 0.51 -12.67
N TYR A 52 2.20 1.61 -13.10
CA TYR A 52 1.68 2.42 -14.20
C TYR A 52 1.81 1.71 -15.56
N ALA A 53 2.92 1.02 -15.81
CA ALA A 53 3.11 0.17 -16.98
C ALA A 53 2.08 -0.97 -17.01
N ALA A 54 1.80 -1.59 -15.86
CA ALA A 54 0.76 -2.61 -15.73
C ALA A 54 -0.65 -2.04 -16.02
N PHE A 55 -0.94 -0.81 -15.58
CA PHE A 55 -2.17 -0.10 -15.94
C PHE A 55 -2.27 0.11 -17.45
N LEU A 56 -1.22 0.63 -18.10
CA LEU A 56 -1.21 0.89 -19.54
C LEU A 56 -1.31 -0.39 -20.38
N SER A 57 -0.81 -1.50 -19.85
CA SER A 57 -0.83 -2.81 -20.52
C SER A 57 -2.11 -3.62 -20.20
N CYS A 58 -2.99 -3.10 -19.34
CA CYS A 58 -4.18 -3.80 -18.90
C CYS A 58 -5.25 -3.81 -20.01
N ASN A 59 -5.48 -4.98 -20.60
CA ASN A 59 -6.53 -5.20 -21.57
C ASN A 59 -7.73 -5.91 -20.94
N GLN A 60 -8.92 -5.68 -21.50
CA GLN A 60 -10.10 -6.44 -21.14
C GLN A 60 -9.95 -7.88 -21.63
N ASN A 61 -10.12 -8.84 -20.73
CA ASN A 61 -10.01 -10.25 -21.10
C ASN A 61 -11.21 -10.68 -21.94
N HIS A 62 -11.03 -11.71 -22.77
CA HIS A 62 -12.13 -12.28 -23.54
C HIS A 62 -13.24 -12.81 -22.59
N GLY A 63 -14.47 -12.31 -22.77
CA GLY A 63 -15.62 -12.67 -21.92
C GLY A 63 -15.68 -11.95 -20.57
N GLU A 64 -14.72 -11.09 -20.24
CA GLU A 64 -14.78 -10.24 -19.05
C GLU A 64 -15.87 -9.17 -19.23
N LYS A 65 -16.68 -8.93 -18.19
CA LYS A 65 -17.66 -7.84 -18.20
C LYS A 65 -16.93 -6.49 -18.18
N PRO A 66 -17.40 -5.47 -18.92
CA PRO A 66 -16.79 -4.15 -18.91
C PRO A 66 -16.64 -3.55 -17.49
N SER A 67 -17.62 -3.77 -16.62
CA SER A 67 -17.55 -3.29 -15.22
C SER A 67 -16.44 -3.97 -14.41
N THR A 68 -16.19 -5.25 -14.62
CA THR A 68 -15.11 -5.99 -13.96
C THR A 68 -13.75 -5.49 -14.44
N PHE A 69 -13.62 -5.26 -15.76
CA PHE A 69 -12.42 -4.68 -16.34
C PHE A 69 -12.14 -3.28 -15.79
N LEU A 70 -13.15 -2.40 -15.76
CA LEU A 70 -13.02 -1.05 -15.20
C LEU A 70 -12.60 -1.06 -13.72
N ASN A 71 -13.12 -1.99 -12.91
CA ASN A 71 -12.71 -2.12 -11.52
C ASN A 71 -11.22 -2.51 -11.39
N ARG A 72 -10.74 -3.45 -12.21
CA ARG A 72 -9.31 -3.81 -12.26
C ARG A 72 -8.45 -2.64 -12.71
N LEU A 73 -8.86 -1.98 -13.78
CA LEU A 73 -8.15 -0.84 -14.36
C LEU A 73 -8.05 0.32 -13.36
N HIS A 74 -9.16 0.65 -12.69
CA HIS A 74 -9.18 1.64 -11.61
C HIS A 74 -8.24 1.25 -10.46
N GLY A 75 -8.28 -0.02 -10.01
CA GLY A 75 -7.39 -0.51 -8.97
C GLY A 75 -5.91 -0.37 -9.30
N LEU A 76 -5.50 -0.68 -10.54
CA LEU A 76 -4.12 -0.49 -11.00
C LEU A 76 -3.72 0.99 -11.01
N LEU A 77 -4.58 1.87 -11.53
CA LEU A 77 -4.31 3.31 -11.57
C LEU A 77 -4.21 3.92 -10.17
N THR A 78 -5.14 3.60 -9.27
CA THR A 78 -5.12 4.11 -7.89
C THR A 78 -3.83 3.72 -7.19
N ARG A 79 -3.38 2.46 -7.35
CA ARG A 79 -2.12 1.98 -6.77
C ARG A 79 -0.90 2.71 -7.35
N ALA A 80 -0.86 2.88 -8.67
CA ALA A 80 0.21 3.63 -9.33
C ALA A 80 0.29 5.07 -8.83
N ILE A 81 -0.85 5.77 -8.68
CA ILE A 81 -0.91 7.13 -8.12
C ILE A 81 -0.43 7.15 -6.66
N SER A 82 -0.87 6.21 -5.82
CA SER A 82 -0.45 6.13 -4.41
C SER A 82 1.05 5.84 -4.24
N ARG A 83 1.71 5.34 -5.27
CA ARG A 83 3.15 5.05 -5.31
C ARG A 83 3.92 6.01 -6.24
N GLU A 84 3.33 7.17 -6.56
CA GLU A 84 3.93 8.24 -7.38
C GLU A 84 4.27 7.86 -8.82
N GLY A 85 3.90 6.66 -9.29
CA GLY A 85 4.10 6.20 -10.67
C GLY A 85 3.22 6.90 -11.72
N ALA A 86 2.16 7.55 -11.26
CA ALA A 86 1.31 8.39 -12.10
C ALA A 86 1.04 9.72 -11.36
N SER A 87 1.73 10.77 -11.77
CA SER A 87 1.45 12.14 -11.29
C SER A 87 0.50 12.86 -12.25
N ALA A 88 -0.39 13.71 -11.72
CA ALA A 88 -1.21 14.62 -12.52
C ALA A 88 -0.38 15.52 -13.45
N LYS A 89 0.92 15.68 -13.16
CA LYS A 89 1.88 16.44 -13.99
C LYS A 89 2.14 15.79 -15.36
N TYR A 90 2.07 14.47 -15.47
CA TYR A 90 2.27 13.72 -16.72
C TYR A 90 0.97 13.48 -17.50
N ALA A 91 -0.18 13.79 -16.90
CA ALA A 91 -1.49 13.60 -17.53
C ALA A 91 -1.78 14.61 -18.66
N ASN A 92 -0.92 15.60 -18.88
CA ASN A 92 -1.11 16.68 -19.85
C ASN A 92 -0.06 16.70 -20.99
N GLU A 93 0.68 15.60 -21.19
CA GLU A 93 1.70 15.50 -22.26
C GLU A 93 1.26 14.62 -23.45
N ARG A 94 -0.05 14.48 -23.72
CA ARG A 94 -0.53 13.78 -24.93
C ARG A 94 -1.50 14.61 -25.75
#